data_AF-A0A0C9XSI0-F1
#
_entry.id   AF-A0A0C9XSI0-F1
#
_cell.length_a   1.000
_cell.length_b   1.000
_cell.length_c   1.000
_cell.angle_alpha   90.00
_cell.angle_beta   90.00
_cell.angle_gamma   90.00
#
_symmetry.space_group_name_H-M   'P 1'
#
loop_
_entity.id
_entity.type
_entity.pdbx_description
1 polymer ?
#
loop_
_entity_poly.entity_id
_entity_poly.type
_entity_poly.pdbx_seq_one_letter_code
_entity_poly.pdbx_strand_id
1 'polypeptide(L)'
;SNTITNFGTASLWPIYIYIGNLSKYIHGLPTSFAAHHLAYMPSVCTRLDRRYIQGEAPSVSILTHLKRELIHAIWELLMDEEFMHAYKHGIINKCADGIIRHVFPRFFTYGADYPEKVLIATIKSLGRCPCPWCFVRKDQIGDLGTANDMKHHENICTDSQDRQEKAKTARKGIFQKGHAVASNVFNTLLGVTSMVPTHNAFSHRLANFGFNFHTMLVPDLLHEFELGMWKAVFTHLICILQAVSSDSVTAKCPHLER
;
A
#
# COMPACT_ATOMS: atom_id res chain seq x y z
N SER A 1 6.55 6.88 9.31
CA SER A 1 7.54 7.70 8.57
C SER A 1 8.86 7.66 9.32
N ASN A 2 9.93 7.19 8.70
CA ASN A 2 11.25 7.17 9.31
C ASN A 2 12.03 8.41 8.87
N THR A 3 12.35 9.28 9.82
CA THR A 3 13.07 10.55 9.61
C THR A 3 14.55 10.23 9.35
N ILE A 4 15.08 10.59 8.18
CA ILE A 4 16.46 10.26 7.78
C ILE A 4 17.50 11.25 8.35
N THR A 5 17.06 12.38 8.92
CA THR A 5 17.98 13.41 9.42
C THR A 5 17.61 13.85 10.84
N ASN A 6 18.60 13.86 11.74
CA ASN A 6 18.45 14.38 13.11
C ASN A 6 18.15 15.90 13.17
N PHE A 7 18.22 16.61 12.03
CA PHE A 7 18.08 18.06 11.95
C PHE A 7 17.27 18.56 10.73
N GLY A 8 16.51 17.70 10.04
CA GLY A 8 15.74 18.09 8.86
C GLY A 8 14.33 17.51 8.83
N THR A 9 13.37 18.27 8.27
CA THR A 9 11.97 17.87 8.08
C THR A 9 11.73 17.00 6.84
N ALA A 10 12.80 16.59 6.14
CA ALA A 10 12.73 15.76 4.95
C ALA A 10 12.40 14.31 5.33
N SER A 11 11.31 13.78 4.76
CA SER A 11 10.93 12.37 4.87
C SER A 11 11.02 11.71 3.50
N LEU A 12 11.79 10.63 3.43
CA LEU A 12 11.98 9.78 2.26
C LEU A 12 11.54 8.36 2.63
N TRP A 13 10.90 7.66 1.69
CA TRP A 13 10.33 6.34 1.92
C TRP A 13 11.18 5.34 1.12
N PRO A 14 11.99 4.50 1.78
CA PRO A 14 12.85 3.56 1.08
C PRO A 14 12.01 2.45 0.43
N ILE A 15 12.44 2.01 -0.75
CA ILE A 15 11.93 0.83 -1.43
C ILE A 15 13.00 -0.25 -1.33
N TYR A 16 12.62 -1.38 -0.73
CA TYR A 16 13.45 -2.57 -0.69
C TYR A 16 12.85 -3.66 -1.59
N ILE A 17 13.71 -4.34 -2.34
CA ILE A 17 13.38 -5.51 -3.15
C ILE A 17 13.98 -6.74 -2.48
N TYR A 18 13.20 -7.83 -2.46
CA TYR A 18 13.65 -9.15 -2.04
C TYR A 18 13.50 -10.11 -3.23
N ILE A 19 14.52 -10.93 -3.47
CA ILE A 19 14.45 -11.98 -4.48
C ILE A 19 13.64 -13.15 -3.90
N GLY A 20 12.47 -13.42 -4.51
CA GLY A 20 11.55 -14.45 -4.04
C GLY A 20 12.08 -15.89 -4.12
N ASN A 21 13.11 -16.13 -4.95
CA ASN A 21 13.73 -17.45 -5.10
C ASN A 21 14.72 -17.79 -3.97
N LEU A 22 14.97 -16.89 -3.02
CA LEU A 22 15.77 -17.17 -1.84
C LEU A 22 14.93 -17.88 -0.78
N SER A 23 15.56 -18.76 0.00
CA SER A 23 14.86 -19.45 1.08
C SER A 23 14.49 -18.48 2.21
N LYS A 24 13.42 -18.82 2.94
CA LYS A 24 13.02 -18.11 4.16
C LYS A 24 14.19 -17.94 5.14
N TYR A 25 15.06 -18.94 5.26
CA TYR A 25 16.21 -18.89 6.17
C TYR A 25 17.23 -17.83 5.75
N ILE A 26 17.44 -17.64 4.45
CA ILE A 26 18.32 -16.58 3.94
C ILE A 26 17.69 -15.21 4.17
N HIS A 27 16.39 -15.05 3.88
CA HIS A 27 15.67 -13.80 4.15
C HIS A 27 15.67 -13.43 5.63
N GLY A 28 15.50 -14.42 6.52
CA GLY A 28 15.47 -14.22 7.97
C GLY A 28 16.84 -14.02 8.62
N LEU A 29 17.93 -14.14 7.86
CA LEU A 29 19.29 -13.97 8.37
C LEU A 29 19.74 -12.51 8.12
N PRO A 30 19.91 -11.66 9.15
CA PRO A 30 20.25 -10.25 8.96
C PRO A 30 21.58 -10.01 8.22
N THR A 31 22.51 -10.96 8.32
CA THR A 31 23.83 -10.90 7.69
C THR A 31 23.84 -11.36 6.23
N SER A 32 22.71 -11.83 5.68
CA SER A 32 22.63 -12.27 4.28
C SER A 32 22.51 -11.12 3.29
N PHE A 33 22.17 -9.92 3.77
CA PHE A 33 21.91 -8.74 2.94
C PHE A 33 20.89 -9.00 1.81
N ALA A 34 19.91 -9.87 2.06
CA ALA A 34 18.88 -10.23 1.07
C ALA A 34 17.88 -9.10 0.74
N ALA A 35 17.86 -8.03 1.54
CA ALA A 35 17.08 -6.82 1.30
C ALA A 35 17.88 -5.86 0.42
N HIS A 36 17.52 -5.76 -0.86
CA HIS A 36 18.19 -4.86 -1.80
C HIS A 36 17.52 -3.50 -1.80
N HIS A 37 18.25 -2.46 -1.42
CA HIS A 37 17.75 -1.09 -1.55
C HIS A 37 17.63 -0.71 -3.03
N LEU A 38 16.43 -0.32 -3.46
CA LEU A 38 16.16 0.08 -4.84
C LEU A 38 16.18 1.60 -5.00
N ALA A 39 15.35 2.30 -4.24
CA ALA A 39 15.14 3.74 -4.41
C ALA A 39 14.57 4.39 -3.14
N TYR A 40 14.65 5.71 -3.07
CA TYR A 40 13.96 6.51 -2.06
C TYR A 40 12.83 7.31 -2.72
N MET A 41 11.59 7.12 -2.28
CA MET A 41 10.48 7.94 -2.73
C MET A 41 10.46 9.28 -1.98
N PRO A 42 10.46 10.42 -2.69
CA PRO A 42 10.27 11.73 -2.07
C PRO A 42 8.85 11.88 -1.53
N SER A 43 8.73 12.65 -0.45
CA SER A 43 7.44 13.17 -0.03
C SER A 43 6.96 14.28 -0.97
N VAL A 44 5.64 14.45 -1.09
CA VAL A 44 5.08 15.58 -1.82
C VAL A 44 5.61 16.87 -1.18
N CYS A 45 6.30 17.67 -1.99
CA CYS A 45 6.81 18.95 -1.53
C CYS A 45 5.62 19.83 -1.13
N THR A 46 5.52 20.21 0.15
CA THR A 46 4.48 21.16 0.61
C THR A 46 4.70 22.55 0.04
N ARG A 47 5.91 22.86 -0.42
CA ARG A 47 6.26 24.06 -1.19
C ARG A 47 6.06 23.79 -2.69
N LEU A 48 4.90 23.25 -3.08
CA LEU A 48 4.47 23.32 -4.47
C LEU A 48 4.68 24.77 -4.91
N ASP A 49 5.41 24.94 -6.01
CA ASP A 49 5.88 26.24 -6.43
C ASP A 49 4.69 27.22 -6.49
N ARG A 50 4.81 28.38 -5.82
CA ARG A 50 3.77 29.43 -5.79
C ARG A 50 3.32 29.86 -7.20
N ARG A 51 4.07 29.48 -8.23
CA ARG A 51 3.72 29.62 -9.64
C ARG A 51 2.51 28.79 -10.10
N TYR A 52 2.14 27.70 -9.40
CA TYR A 52 1.02 26.82 -9.79
C TYR A 52 -0.26 27.01 -8.97
N ILE A 53 -0.18 27.73 -7.85
CA ILE A 53 -1.34 28.01 -7.01
C ILE A 53 -1.49 29.52 -6.96
N GLN A 54 -2.60 30.04 -7.51
CA GLN A 54 -2.94 31.45 -7.45
C GLN A 54 -3.17 31.87 -5.98
N GLY A 55 -2.10 32.07 -5.22
CA GLY A 55 -2.10 32.66 -3.89
C GLY A 55 -2.50 31.76 -2.72
N GLU A 56 -3.26 30.68 -2.93
CA GLU A 56 -3.77 29.84 -1.84
C GLU A 56 -2.90 28.60 -1.54
N ALA A 57 -3.00 28.05 -0.32
CA ALA A 57 -2.36 26.77 -0.01
C ALA A 57 -3.17 25.61 -0.61
N PRO A 58 -2.53 24.53 -1.09
CA PRO A 58 -3.25 23.39 -1.64
C PRO A 58 -4.07 22.72 -0.52
N SER A 59 -5.32 22.38 -0.84
CA SER A 59 -6.18 21.68 0.12
C SER A 59 -5.64 20.28 0.45
N VAL A 60 -6.05 19.74 1.60
CA VAL A 60 -5.67 18.38 2.03
C VAL A 60 -6.04 17.32 0.98
N SER A 61 -7.18 17.48 0.30
CA SER A 61 -7.62 16.55 -0.74
C SER A 61 -6.72 16.59 -1.98
N ILE A 62 -6.25 17.77 -2.38
CA ILE A 62 -5.27 17.95 -3.45
C ILE A 62 -3.94 17.32 -3.06
N LEU A 63 -3.39 17.64 -1.88
CA LEU A 63 -2.13 17.05 -1.40
C LEU A 63 -2.19 15.53 -1.34
N THR A 64 -3.32 14.97 -0.88
CA THR A 64 -3.51 13.52 -0.83
C THR A 64 -3.57 12.91 -2.23
N HIS A 65 -4.22 13.57 -3.20
CA HIS A 65 -4.23 13.10 -4.59
C HIS A 65 -2.85 13.20 -5.24
N LEU A 66 -2.12 14.29 -5.02
CA LEU A 66 -0.74 14.44 -5.51
C LEU A 66 0.19 13.39 -4.93
N LYS A 67 0.02 13.00 -3.65
CA LYS A 67 0.80 11.90 -3.07
C LYS A 67 0.56 10.58 -3.81
N ARG A 68 -0.69 10.30 -4.18
CA ARG A 68 -1.04 9.11 -4.97
C ARG A 68 -0.42 9.18 -6.36
N GLU A 69 -0.60 10.29 -7.09
CA GLU A 69 -0.01 10.46 -8.42
C GLU A 69 1.52 10.34 -8.39
N LEU A 70 2.19 10.92 -7.37
CA LEU A 70 3.64 10.84 -7.21
C LEU A 70 4.12 9.40 -7.03
N ILE A 71 3.50 8.62 -6.15
CA ILE A 71 3.88 7.23 -5.91
C ILE A 71 3.75 6.40 -7.18
N HIS A 72 2.65 6.57 -7.93
CA HIS A 72 2.45 5.84 -9.18
C HIS A 72 3.42 6.31 -10.27
N ALA A 73 3.69 7.62 -10.38
CA ALA A 73 4.71 8.13 -11.31
C ALA A 73 6.12 7.55 -11.01
N ILE A 74 6.49 7.40 -9.74
CA ILE A 74 7.76 6.76 -9.35
C ILE A 74 7.77 5.29 -9.78
N TRP A 75 6.68 4.56 -9.56
CA TRP A 75 6.57 3.17 -10.02
C TRP A 75 6.62 3.03 -11.55
N GLU A 76 6.07 3.99 -12.30
CA GLU A 76 6.19 4.01 -13.77
C GLU A 76 7.62 4.27 -14.25
N LEU A 77 8.40 5.06 -13.50
CA LEU A 77 9.82 5.28 -13.76
C LEU A 77 10.66 4.05 -13.41
N LEU A 78 10.32 3.33 -12.34
CA LEU A 78 11.01 2.09 -11.95
C LEU A 78 10.69 0.92 -12.89
N MET A 79 9.47 0.88 -13.42
CA MET A 79 9.05 -0.05 -14.47
C MET A 79 9.24 0.60 -15.85
N ASP A 80 10.48 1.02 -16.13
CA ASP A 80 10.85 1.62 -17.42
C ASP A 80 10.82 0.59 -18.57
N GLU A 81 11.16 1.05 -19.77
CA GLU A 81 11.15 0.20 -20.96
C GLU A 81 12.15 -0.96 -20.88
N GLU A 82 13.30 -0.78 -20.21
CA GLU A 82 14.29 -1.84 -20.03
C GLU A 82 13.75 -2.93 -19.10
N PHE A 83 13.20 -2.53 -17.95
CA PHE A 83 12.53 -3.45 -17.04
C PHE A 83 11.37 -4.17 -17.72
N MET A 84 10.54 -3.46 -18.47
CA MET A 84 9.39 -4.05 -19.17
C MET A 84 9.82 -5.00 -20.29
N HIS A 85 10.92 -4.71 -20.98
CA HIS A 85 11.53 -5.64 -21.92
C HIS A 85 11.99 -6.91 -21.19
N ALA A 86 12.72 -6.79 -20.08
CA ALA A 86 13.13 -7.92 -19.24
C ALA A 86 11.92 -8.69 -18.69
N TYR A 87 10.85 -8.01 -18.29
CA TYR A 87 9.60 -8.62 -17.82
C TYR A 87 8.97 -9.48 -18.92
N LYS A 88 8.89 -8.98 -20.15
CA LYS A 88 8.26 -9.71 -21.25
C LYS A 88 9.14 -10.82 -21.81
N HIS A 89 10.43 -10.54 -21.99
CA HIS A 89 11.34 -11.39 -22.75
C HIS A 89 12.27 -12.23 -21.88
N GLY A 90 12.43 -11.88 -20.61
CA GLY A 90 13.42 -12.47 -19.72
C GLY A 90 14.81 -11.87 -19.89
N ILE A 91 15.71 -12.25 -18.99
CA ILE A 91 17.14 -11.92 -19.02
C ILE A 91 17.94 -13.20 -18.89
N ILE A 92 18.98 -13.35 -19.71
CA ILE A 92 19.91 -14.48 -19.61
C ILE A 92 20.94 -14.12 -18.54
N ASN A 93 21.01 -14.92 -17.48
CA ASN A 93 21.93 -14.70 -16.39
C ASN A 93 22.66 -15.99 -16.00
N LYS A 94 23.97 -15.90 -15.74
CA LYS A 94 24.74 -17.01 -15.16
C LYS A 94 24.62 -16.92 -13.64
N CYS A 95 23.96 -17.89 -13.04
CA CYS A 95 23.76 -17.93 -11.60
C CYS A 95 25.03 -18.34 -10.84
N ALA A 96 25.01 -18.20 -9.51
CA ALA A 96 26.13 -18.50 -8.63
C ALA A 96 26.59 -19.97 -8.69
N ASP A 97 25.71 -20.89 -9.08
CA ASP A 97 26.03 -22.31 -9.30
C ASP A 97 26.66 -22.58 -10.68
N GLY A 98 26.94 -21.53 -11.47
CA GLY A 98 27.53 -21.61 -12.79
C GLY A 98 26.54 -21.92 -13.93
N ILE A 99 25.27 -22.21 -13.61
CA ILE A 99 24.24 -22.55 -14.59
C ILE A 99 23.66 -21.27 -15.19
N ILE A 100 23.56 -21.23 -16.52
CA ILE A 100 22.91 -20.15 -17.26
C ILE A 100 21.40 -20.38 -17.22
N ARG A 101 20.65 -19.39 -16.73
CA ARG A 101 19.19 -19.42 -16.65
C ARG A 101 18.59 -18.24 -17.38
N HIS A 102 17.43 -18.48 -17.97
CA HIS A 102 16.58 -17.44 -18.52
C HIS A 102 15.58 -17.00 -17.44
N VAL A 103 15.83 -15.83 -16.85
CA VAL A 103 15.12 -15.34 -15.66
C VAL A 103 14.09 -14.30 -16.06
N PHE A 104 12.87 -14.41 -15.52
CA PHE A 104 11.80 -13.45 -15.74
C PHE A 104 11.50 -12.69 -14.45
N PRO A 105 11.74 -11.37 -14.38
CA PRO A 105 11.35 -10.59 -13.22
C PRO A 105 9.82 -10.58 -13.10
N ARG A 106 9.31 -10.87 -11.90
CA ARG A 106 7.88 -10.94 -11.59
C ARG A 106 7.63 -10.35 -10.20
N PHE A 107 6.53 -9.61 -10.06
CA PHE A 107 6.05 -9.14 -8.78
C PHE A 107 5.16 -10.22 -8.15
N PHE A 108 5.53 -10.69 -6.96
CA PHE A 108 4.74 -11.67 -6.21
C PHE A 108 4.09 -11.04 -4.98
N THR A 109 4.87 -10.23 -4.25
CA THR A 109 4.45 -9.66 -2.97
C THR A 109 4.94 -8.22 -2.86
N TYR A 110 4.08 -7.37 -2.31
CA TYR A 110 4.35 -6.00 -1.92
C TYR A 110 3.96 -5.87 -0.46
N GLY A 111 4.96 -5.90 0.43
CA GLY A 111 4.78 -5.64 1.85
C GLY A 111 4.74 -4.14 2.11
N ALA A 112 3.72 -3.68 2.82
CA ALA A 112 3.50 -2.29 3.18
C ALA A 112 2.51 -2.22 4.34
N ASP A 113 2.53 -1.12 5.10
CA ASP A 113 1.48 -0.85 6.07
C ASP A 113 0.14 -0.50 5.38
N TYR A 114 -0.95 -0.43 6.13
CA TYR A 114 -2.27 -0.13 5.55
C TYR A 114 -2.31 1.21 4.78
N PRO A 115 -1.85 2.35 5.34
CA PRO A 115 -1.78 3.60 4.59
C PRO A 115 -1.02 3.50 3.26
N GLU A 116 0.10 2.78 3.21
CA GLU A 116 0.88 2.55 1.99
C GLU A 116 0.15 1.64 0.99
N LYS A 117 -0.41 0.52 1.47
CA LYS A 117 -1.21 -0.39 0.64
C LYS A 117 -2.36 0.32 -0.03
N VAL A 118 -3.05 1.21 0.67
CA VAL A 118 -4.14 2.00 0.12
C VAL A 118 -3.67 2.89 -1.06
N LEU A 119 -2.45 3.41 -1.01
CA LEU A 119 -1.86 4.20 -2.10
C LEU A 119 -1.56 3.33 -3.32
N ILE A 120 -0.95 2.15 -3.10
CA ILE A 120 -0.67 1.19 -4.19
C ILE A 120 -1.96 0.61 -4.76
N ALA A 121 -2.94 0.29 -3.92
CA ALA A 121 -4.24 -0.25 -4.32
C ALA A 121 -5.13 0.79 -5.02
N THR A 122 -4.79 2.08 -4.96
CA THR A 122 -5.61 3.20 -5.46
C THR A 122 -7.04 3.21 -4.91
N ILE A 123 -7.17 2.97 -3.60
CA ILE A 123 -8.44 3.06 -2.88
C ILE A 123 -8.41 4.20 -1.85
N LYS A 124 -9.57 4.52 -1.28
CA LYS A 124 -9.74 5.50 -0.23
C LYS A 124 -9.51 4.82 1.12
N SER A 125 -8.61 5.39 1.92
CA SER A 125 -8.34 4.92 3.28
C SER A 125 -9.64 4.88 4.09
N LEU A 126 -9.90 3.72 4.72
CA LEU A 126 -11.12 3.46 5.50
C LEU A 126 -12.41 3.84 4.77
N GLY A 127 -12.42 3.67 3.43
CA GLY A 127 -13.57 3.89 2.57
C GLY A 127 -14.70 2.90 2.81
N ARG A 128 -15.67 2.89 1.90
CA ARG A 128 -16.80 1.94 1.92
C ARG A 128 -16.32 0.49 1.86
N CYS A 129 -15.31 0.20 1.04
CA CYS A 129 -14.62 -1.07 0.89
C CYS A 129 -13.14 -0.81 1.21
N PRO A 130 -12.72 -0.96 2.48
CA PRO A 130 -11.40 -0.54 2.91
C PRO A 130 -10.30 -1.57 2.59
N CYS A 131 -10.66 -2.79 2.22
CA CYS A 131 -9.71 -3.87 1.96
C CYS A 131 -9.07 -3.72 0.57
N PRO A 132 -7.73 -3.84 0.44
CA PRO A 132 -7.07 -3.83 -0.87
C PRO A 132 -7.29 -5.11 -1.68
N TRP A 133 -7.79 -6.19 -1.06
CA TRP A 133 -7.95 -7.51 -1.69
C TRP A 133 -9.38 -7.86 -2.06
N CYS A 134 -10.38 -7.36 -1.34
CA CYS A 134 -11.77 -7.74 -1.53
C CYS A 134 -12.71 -6.54 -1.34
N PHE A 135 -13.95 -6.70 -1.77
CA PHE A 135 -14.98 -5.67 -1.67
C PHE A 135 -15.77 -5.73 -0.35
N VAL A 136 -15.23 -6.37 0.70
CA VAL A 136 -15.85 -6.35 2.03
C VAL A 136 -16.11 -4.91 2.43
N ARG A 137 -17.34 -4.61 2.84
CA ARG A 137 -17.70 -3.24 3.21
C ARG A 137 -17.37 -2.98 4.66
N LYS A 138 -17.17 -1.71 5.00
CA LYS A 138 -16.83 -1.27 6.35
C LYS A 138 -17.89 -1.65 7.39
N ASP A 139 -19.17 -1.65 7.02
CA ASP A 139 -20.29 -2.10 7.85
C ASP A 139 -20.31 -3.62 8.06
N GLN A 140 -19.60 -4.39 7.24
CA GLN A 140 -19.53 -5.85 7.31
C GLN A 140 -18.31 -6.35 8.09
N ILE A 141 -17.37 -5.47 8.48
CA ILE A 141 -16.17 -5.87 9.21
C ILE A 141 -16.50 -6.51 10.56
N GLY A 142 -17.65 -6.18 11.16
CA GLY A 142 -18.12 -6.81 12.40
C GLY A 142 -18.37 -8.33 12.26
N ASP A 143 -18.54 -8.83 11.04
CA ASP A 143 -18.78 -10.25 10.76
C ASP A 143 -17.48 -11.08 10.74
N LEU A 144 -16.32 -10.47 11.00
CA LEU A 144 -15.00 -11.11 10.90
C LEU A 144 -14.97 -12.49 11.57
N GLY A 145 -14.51 -13.51 10.84
CA GLY A 145 -14.42 -14.89 11.31
C GLY A 145 -15.73 -15.69 11.26
N THR A 146 -16.84 -15.10 10.81
CA THR A 146 -18.11 -15.81 10.58
C THR A 146 -18.17 -16.45 9.18
N ALA A 147 -19.17 -17.30 8.94
CA ALA A 147 -19.44 -17.83 7.61
C ALA A 147 -19.80 -16.75 6.57
N ASN A 148 -20.37 -15.62 7.01
CA ASN A 148 -20.66 -14.50 6.11
C ASN A 148 -19.38 -13.76 5.70
N ASP A 149 -18.44 -13.58 6.63
CA ASP A 149 -17.12 -13.01 6.34
C ASP A 149 -16.36 -13.82 5.31
N MET A 150 -16.32 -15.16 5.46
CA MET A 150 -15.71 -16.05 4.46
C MET A 150 -16.31 -15.83 3.07
N LYS A 151 -17.64 -15.73 2.95
CA LYS A 151 -18.33 -15.45 1.68
C LYS A 151 -18.01 -14.05 1.15
N HIS A 152 -17.90 -13.04 2.02
CA HIS A 152 -17.55 -11.68 1.60
C HIS A 152 -16.14 -11.61 1.02
N HIS A 153 -15.21 -12.44 1.51
CA HIS A 153 -13.84 -12.53 1.01
C HIS A 153 -13.71 -13.23 -0.35
N GLU A 154 -14.72 -13.97 -0.81
CA GLU A 154 -14.76 -14.52 -2.17
C GLU A 154 -14.90 -13.42 -3.24
N ASN A 155 -15.49 -12.27 -2.88
CA ASN A 155 -15.63 -11.12 -3.79
C ASN A 155 -14.35 -10.28 -3.83
N ILE A 156 -13.34 -10.82 -4.54
CA ILE A 156 -12.01 -10.22 -4.65
C ILE A 156 -11.98 -9.00 -5.58
N CYS A 157 -11.07 -8.07 -5.29
CA CYS A 157 -10.76 -6.92 -6.13
C CYS A 157 -10.03 -7.38 -7.40
N THR A 158 -10.48 -6.88 -8.55
CA THR A 158 -9.91 -7.21 -9.86
C THR A 158 -9.55 -5.94 -10.62
N ASP A 159 -8.37 -5.93 -11.22
CA ASP A 159 -7.96 -4.89 -12.17
C ASP A 159 -8.68 -5.02 -13.53
N SER A 160 -9.99 -4.83 -13.52
CA SER A 160 -10.85 -4.95 -14.69
C SER A 160 -10.77 -3.72 -15.61
N GLN A 161 -11.18 -3.91 -16.86
CA GLN A 161 -11.30 -2.80 -17.82
C GLN A 161 -12.26 -1.70 -17.31
N ASP A 162 -13.39 -2.07 -16.69
CA ASP A 162 -14.33 -1.12 -16.08
C ASP A 162 -13.65 -0.25 -15.01
N ARG A 163 -12.86 -0.87 -14.12
CA ARG A 163 -12.05 -0.16 -13.11
C ARG A 163 -11.12 0.85 -13.78
N GLN A 164 -10.38 0.42 -14.80
CA GLN A 164 -9.41 1.26 -15.52
C GLN A 164 -10.09 2.44 -16.23
N GLU A 165 -11.23 2.21 -16.86
CA GLU A 165 -12.02 3.24 -17.55
C GLU A 165 -12.62 4.25 -16.59
N LYS A 166 -13.12 3.80 -15.43
CA LYS A 166 -13.59 4.68 -14.34
C LYS A 166 -12.46 5.59 -13.83
N ALA A 167 -11.29 5.02 -13.55
CA ALA A 167 -10.12 5.78 -13.11
C ALA A 167 -9.69 6.80 -14.18
N LYS A 168 -9.62 6.40 -15.46
CA LYS A 168 -9.28 7.27 -16.60
C LYS A 168 -10.29 8.41 -16.77
N THR A 169 -11.58 8.11 -16.68
CA THR A 169 -12.66 9.10 -16.78
C THR A 169 -12.59 10.11 -15.65
N ALA A 170 -12.38 9.65 -14.43
CA ALA A 170 -12.27 10.53 -13.28
C ALA A 170 -11.03 11.44 -13.38
N ARG A 171 -9.89 10.88 -13.81
CA ARG A 171 -8.66 11.63 -14.05
C ARG A 171 -8.82 12.70 -15.13
N LYS A 172 -9.49 12.38 -16.25
CA LYS A 172 -9.87 13.39 -17.27
C LYS A 172 -10.74 14.49 -16.68
N GLY A 173 -11.69 14.14 -15.82
CA GLY A 173 -12.52 15.11 -15.11
C GLY A 173 -11.71 16.12 -14.29
N ILE A 174 -10.67 15.67 -13.60
CA ILE A 174 -9.78 16.53 -12.81
C ILE A 174 -8.93 17.42 -13.73
N PHE A 175 -8.14 16.81 -14.61
CA PHE A 175 -7.08 17.53 -15.33
C PHE A 175 -7.57 18.28 -16.59
N GLN A 176 -8.67 17.85 -17.21
CA GLN A 176 -9.16 18.45 -18.46
C GLN A 176 -10.42 19.29 -18.25
N LYS A 177 -11.25 18.94 -17.25
CA LYS A 177 -12.53 19.63 -16.99
C LYS A 177 -12.53 20.48 -15.72
N GLY A 178 -11.43 20.47 -14.95
CA GLY A 178 -11.29 21.28 -13.73
C GLY A 178 -12.20 20.86 -12.58
N HIS A 179 -12.72 19.62 -12.58
CA HIS A 179 -13.51 19.14 -11.45
C HIS A 179 -12.65 19.00 -10.19
N ALA A 180 -13.17 19.46 -9.06
CA ALA A 180 -12.52 19.28 -7.77
C ALA A 180 -12.30 17.78 -7.47
N VAL A 181 -11.12 17.43 -6.93
CA VAL A 181 -10.75 16.05 -6.56
C VAL A 181 -11.77 15.39 -5.62
N ALA A 182 -12.34 16.18 -4.70
CA ALA A 182 -13.34 15.72 -3.73
C ALA A 182 -14.80 15.92 -4.21
N SER A 183 -15.02 16.13 -5.51
CA SER A 183 -16.37 16.36 -6.04
C SER A 183 -17.29 15.15 -5.85
N ASN A 184 -18.58 15.43 -5.68
CA ASN A 184 -19.61 14.38 -5.58
C ASN A 184 -19.68 13.50 -6.84
N VAL A 185 -19.30 14.05 -8.00
CA VAL A 185 -19.23 13.31 -9.27
C VAL A 185 -18.31 12.07 -9.12
N PHE A 186 -17.13 12.24 -8.52
CA PHE A 186 -16.21 11.11 -8.31
C PHE A 186 -16.66 10.19 -7.17
N ASN A 187 -17.32 10.72 -6.13
CA ASN A 187 -17.91 9.86 -5.09
C ASN A 187 -18.99 8.94 -5.68
N THR A 188 -19.84 9.42 -6.58
CA THR A 188 -20.84 8.59 -7.27
C THR A 188 -20.19 7.55 -8.18
N LEU A 189 -19.15 7.95 -8.93
CA LEU A 189 -18.47 7.07 -9.90
C LEU A 189 -17.61 5.98 -9.23
N LEU A 190 -16.89 6.33 -8.18
CA LEU A 190 -15.81 5.53 -7.60
C LEU A 190 -16.07 5.07 -6.16
N GLY A 191 -17.00 5.72 -5.46
CA GLY A 191 -17.19 5.53 -4.02
C GLY A 191 -17.77 4.18 -3.64
N VAL A 192 -18.51 3.52 -4.54
CA VAL A 192 -19.09 2.18 -4.31
C VAL A 192 -18.01 1.16 -3.97
N THR A 193 -16.88 1.20 -4.68
CA THR A 193 -15.71 0.32 -4.51
C THR A 193 -14.55 1.02 -3.82
N SER A 194 -14.78 2.23 -3.28
CA SER A 194 -13.76 3.08 -2.65
C SER A 194 -12.57 3.43 -3.52
N MET A 195 -12.70 3.35 -4.84
CA MET A 195 -11.65 3.76 -5.75
C MET A 195 -11.37 5.26 -5.64
N VAL A 196 -10.16 5.64 -6.01
CA VAL A 196 -9.75 7.05 -6.11
C VAL A 196 -9.42 7.42 -7.56
N PRO A 197 -9.52 8.69 -7.96
CA PRO A 197 -9.32 9.12 -9.34
C PRO A 197 -7.83 9.20 -9.71
N THR A 198 -7.10 8.10 -9.54
CA THR A 198 -5.65 8.01 -9.74
C THR A 198 -5.33 6.92 -10.75
N HIS A 199 -4.34 7.20 -11.59
CA HIS A 199 -3.76 6.22 -12.50
C HIS A 199 -2.86 5.24 -11.72
N ASN A 200 -3.00 3.93 -11.97
CA ASN A 200 -2.21 2.91 -11.29
C ASN A 200 -1.09 2.40 -12.20
N ALA A 201 0.16 2.53 -11.77
CA ALA A 201 1.34 2.17 -12.56
C ALA A 201 1.40 0.67 -12.90
N PHE A 202 1.05 -0.20 -11.95
CA PHE A 202 1.06 -1.65 -12.16
C PHE A 202 -0.05 -2.07 -13.12
N SER A 203 -1.24 -1.47 -12.99
CA SER A 203 -2.33 -1.65 -13.96
C SER A 203 -1.88 -1.27 -15.37
N HIS A 204 -1.28 -0.07 -15.52
CA HIS A 204 -0.84 0.44 -16.81
C HIS A 204 0.23 -0.43 -17.47
N ARG A 205 1.26 -0.83 -16.71
CA ARG A 205 2.39 -1.60 -17.23
C ARG A 205 2.10 -3.09 -17.36
N LEU A 206 1.29 -3.66 -16.47
CA LEU A 206 1.20 -5.11 -16.27
C LEU A 206 -0.16 -5.73 -16.62
N ALA A 207 -1.25 -4.95 -16.77
CA ALA A 207 -2.58 -5.53 -17.03
C ALA A 207 -2.63 -6.34 -18.34
N ASN A 208 -1.89 -5.91 -19.36
CA ASN A 208 -1.80 -6.63 -20.65
C ASN A 208 -1.15 -8.04 -20.52
N PHE A 209 -0.50 -8.32 -19.39
CA PHE A 209 0.07 -9.63 -19.07
C PHE A 209 -0.85 -10.46 -18.15
N GLY A 210 -2.09 -10.02 -17.92
CA GLY A 210 -3.04 -10.67 -17.02
C GLY A 210 -2.74 -10.47 -15.54
N PHE A 211 -1.89 -9.48 -15.20
CA PHE A 211 -1.50 -9.21 -13.82
C PHE A 211 -2.57 -8.42 -13.07
N ASN A 212 -3.10 -8.98 -11.98
CA ASN A 212 -3.98 -8.27 -11.06
C ASN A 212 -3.17 -7.71 -9.88
N PHE A 213 -2.87 -6.41 -9.88
CA PHE A 213 -2.02 -5.81 -8.84
C PHE A 213 -2.60 -5.91 -7.43
N HIS A 214 -3.90 -6.19 -7.25
CA HIS A 214 -4.47 -6.40 -5.93
C HIS A 214 -3.87 -7.63 -5.22
N THR A 215 -3.53 -8.69 -5.97
CA THR A 215 -3.06 -9.96 -5.40
C THR A 215 -1.64 -9.90 -4.86
N MET A 216 -0.86 -8.87 -5.20
CA MET A 216 0.49 -8.73 -4.65
C MET A 216 0.49 -8.09 -3.26
N LEU A 217 -0.60 -7.44 -2.82
CA LEU A 217 -0.62 -6.63 -1.60
C LEU A 217 -0.78 -7.49 -0.35
N VAL A 218 0.30 -8.07 0.18
CA VAL A 218 0.21 -9.01 1.30
C VAL A 218 0.08 -8.32 2.66
N PRO A 219 -0.67 -8.88 3.63
CA PRO A 219 -0.68 -8.38 5.01
C PRO A 219 0.74 -8.24 5.58
N ASP A 220 0.99 -7.12 6.26
CA ASP A 220 2.24 -6.91 6.97
C ASP A 220 1.98 -7.21 8.44
N LEU A 221 2.21 -8.45 8.85
CA LEU A 221 1.88 -8.90 10.20
C LEU A 221 2.63 -8.08 11.27
N LEU A 222 3.86 -7.65 10.99
CA LEU A 222 4.67 -6.90 11.95
C LEU A 222 4.06 -5.51 12.19
N HIS A 223 3.80 -4.76 11.13
CA HIS A 223 3.30 -3.40 11.25
C HIS A 223 1.80 -3.34 11.55
N GLU A 224 1.00 -4.22 10.92
CA GLU A 224 -0.46 -4.19 11.05
C GLU A 224 -0.95 -4.92 12.31
N PHE A 225 -0.29 -6.00 12.72
CA PHE A 225 -0.71 -6.79 13.88
C PHE A 225 0.18 -6.55 15.11
N GLU A 226 1.48 -6.81 15.04
CA GLU A 226 2.35 -6.84 16.23
C GLU A 226 2.56 -5.47 16.87
N LEU A 227 2.85 -4.44 16.06
CA LEU A 227 3.15 -3.10 16.60
C LEU A 227 1.89 -2.27 16.90
N GLY A 228 0.84 -2.42 16.08
CA GLY A 228 -0.39 -1.61 16.18
C GLY A 228 -1.50 -2.25 17.01
N MET A 229 -1.91 -3.46 16.67
CA MET A 229 -3.11 -4.07 17.24
C MET A 229 -2.85 -4.92 18.47
N TRP A 230 -1.77 -5.70 18.50
CA TRP A 230 -1.45 -6.58 19.62
C TRP A 230 -1.30 -5.78 20.91
N LYS A 231 -0.60 -4.64 20.87
CA LYS A 231 -0.47 -3.76 22.03
C LYS A 231 -1.84 -3.29 22.56
N ALA A 232 -2.75 -2.89 21.67
CA ALA A 232 -4.08 -2.44 22.04
C ALA A 232 -4.93 -3.59 22.63
N VAL A 233 -4.93 -4.76 21.97
CA VAL A 233 -5.66 -5.95 22.43
C VAL A 233 -5.12 -6.41 23.79
N PHE A 234 -3.80 -6.52 23.93
CA PHE A 234 -3.15 -6.90 25.18
C PHE A 234 -3.47 -5.92 26.32
N THR A 235 -3.43 -4.62 26.04
CA THR A 235 -3.83 -3.57 27.02
C THR A 235 -5.29 -3.75 27.43
N HIS A 236 -6.19 -3.98 26.47
CA HIS A 236 -7.61 -4.19 26.75
C HIS A 236 -7.86 -5.45 27.59
N LEU A 237 -7.17 -6.55 27.29
CA LEU A 237 -7.24 -7.78 28.08
C LEU A 237 -6.74 -7.58 29.51
N ILE A 238 -5.67 -6.80 29.72
CA ILE A 238 -5.22 -6.41 31.07
C ILE A 238 -6.32 -5.61 31.80
N CYS A 239 -6.95 -4.64 31.14
CA CYS A 239 -8.04 -3.86 31.74
C CYS A 239 -9.23 -4.75 32.15
N ILE A 240 -9.59 -5.75 31.34
CA ILE A 240 -10.63 -6.73 31.70
C ILE A 240 -10.22 -7.52 32.94
N LEU A 241 -8.97 -8.00 32.99
CA LEU A 241 -8.46 -8.76 34.13
C LEU A 241 -8.45 -7.92 35.42
N GLN A 242 -8.07 -6.64 35.35
CA GLN A 242 -8.13 -5.71 36.48
C GLN A 242 -9.57 -5.45 36.94
N ALA A 243 -10.52 -5.33 36.01
CA ALA A 243 -11.93 -5.10 36.33
C ALA A 243 -12.59 -6.33 36.99
N VAL A 244 -12.18 -7.53 36.62
CA VAL A 244 -12.72 -8.80 37.17
C VAL A 244 -12.00 -9.22 38.46
N SER A 245 -10.76 -8.77 38.69
CA SER A 245 -9.98 -9.09 39.89
C SER A 245 -9.39 -7.81 40.50
N SER A 246 -10.08 -7.26 41.51
CA SER A 246 -9.66 -6.06 42.24
C SER A 246 -8.25 -6.17 42.85
N ASP A 247 -7.73 -7.40 43.06
CA ASP A 247 -6.51 -7.64 43.85
C ASP A 247 -5.41 -8.48 43.15
N SER A 248 -5.55 -8.90 41.88
CA SER A 248 -4.63 -9.92 41.30
C SER A 248 -3.53 -9.40 40.37
N VAL A 249 -3.65 -8.19 39.81
CA VAL A 249 -2.67 -7.68 38.82
C VAL A 249 -1.56 -6.85 39.48
N THR A 250 -1.87 -6.11 40.53
CA THR A 250 -0.93 -5.24 41.27
C THR A 250 0.17 -6.02 42.02
N ALA A 251 -0.03 -7.30 42.28
CA ALA A 251 0.94 -8.14 42.99
C ALA A 251 2.06 -8.72 42.11
N LYS A 252 2.00 -8.60 40.76
CA LYS A 252 2.94 -9.34 39.87
C LYS A 252 3.71 -8.53 38.82
N CYS A 253 3.43 -7.23 38.60
CA CYS A 253 4.21 -6.41 37.65
C CYS A 253 4.25 -4.91 38.04
N PRO A 254 5.19 -4.46 38.89
CA PRO A 254 5.29 -3.08 39.34
C PRO A 254 5.91 -2.10 38.31
N HIS A 255 6.13 -2.50 37.05
CA HIS A 255 6.84 -1.70 36.04
C HIS A 255 5.96 -1.14 34.90
N LEU A 256 4.64 -1.23 35.00
CA LEU A 256 3.72 -0.75 33.97
C LEU A 256 3.07 0.62 34.29
N GLU A 257 3.44 1.26 35.39
CA GLU A 257 3.09 2.65 35.68
C GLU A 257 4.31 3.57 35.48
N ARG A 258 4.58 3.90 34.22
CA ARG A 258 5.20 5.17 33.81
C ARG A 258 5.02 5.44 32.33
#